data_AF-A0AAF0MP45-F1
#
_entry.id   AF-A0AAF0MP45-F1
#
_cell.length_a   1.000
_cell.length_b   1.000
_cell.length_c   1.000
_cell.angle_alpha   90.00
_cell.angle_beta   90.00
_cell.angle_gamma   90.00
#
_symmetry.space_group_name_H-M   'P 1'
#
loop_
_entity.id
_entity.type
_entity.pdbx_description
1 polymer ?
#
loop_
_entity_poly.entity_id
_entity_poly.type
_entity_poly.pdbx_seq_one_letter_code
_entity_poly.pdbx_strand_id
1 'polypeptide(L)'
;MSNSDAPVSEGSLSRSEIGADGICVCPYCGRRFAAVQAPARRTCLRCGHRWESRGPEPKKCPKCGSYSWNVPAERCVCRVCGYEWEPRRQGGPVKCPRCKSERWNIGPPPGVPAEAGIWSDETVDRWIEKRYLRGEGCIDIACETGRPLFKVMSVVRSRFGEDVWRFRSDSGRSGADADH
;
A
#
# COMPACT_ATOMS: atom_id res chain seq x y z
N MET A 1 -64.20 0.94 -47.79
CA MET A 1 -63.63 0.90 -46.43
C MET A 1 -62.32 0.14 -46.57
N SER A 2 -61.21 0.80 -46.96
CA SER A 2 -60.31 1.56 -46.06
C SER A 2 -59.73 0.58 -45.01
N ASN A 3 -58.44 0.25 -44.94
CA ASN A 3 -57.24 1.02 -45.25
C ASN A 3 -56.05 0.12 -45.61
N SER A 4 -55.15 0.69 -46.41
CA SER A 4 -53.77 0.24 -46.62
C SER A 4 -52.88 0.82 -45.52
N ASP A 5 -52.25 -0.02 -44.72
CA ASP A 5 -51.24 0.42 -43.74
C ASP A 5 -49.89 0.58 -44.44
N ALA A 6 -49.51 1.84 -44.67
CA ALA A 6 -48.19 2.25 -45.10
C ALA A 6 -47.20 2.18 -43.91
N PRO A 7 -45.95 1.73 -44.11
CA PRO A 7 -44.93 1.85 -43.09
C PRO A 7 -44.59 3.33 -42.88
N VAL A 8 -44.81 3.80 -41.65
CA VAL A 8 -44.42 5.12 -41.18
C VAL A 8 -42.91 5.25 -41.30
N SER A 9 -42.48 6.08 -42.23
CA SER A 9 -41.11 6.57 -42.35
C SER A 9 -40.75 7.33 -41.08
N GLU A 10 -40.01 6.66 -40.18
CA GLU A 10 -39.33 7.34 -39.09
C GLU A 10 -38.34 8.33 -39.68
N GLY A 11 -38.69 9.62 -39.59
CA GLY A 11 -37.83 10.73 -39.92
C GLY A 11 -36.52 10.58 -39.16
N SER A 12 -35.47 10.21 -39.90
CA SER A 12 -34.09 10.25 -39.42
C SER A 12 -33.79 11.65 -38.93
N LEU A 13 -33.85 11.85 -37.61
CA LEU A 13 -33.27 13.03 -36.98
C LEU A 13 -31.80 13.05 -37.39
N SER A 14 -31.47 14.03 -38.22
CA SER A 14 -30.15 14.24 -38.78
C SER A 14 -29.11 14.16 -37.67
N ARG A 15 -28.20 13.20 -37.81
CA ARG A 15 -26.96 13.16 -37.04
C ARG A 15 -26.19 14.41 -37.42
N SER A 16 -26.37 15.49 -36.66
CA SER A 16 -25.70 16.76 -36.87
C SER A 16 -24.20 16.50 -37.03
N GLU A 17 -23.71 16.76 -38.23
CA GLU A 17 -22.30 16.60 -38.56
C GLU A 17 -21.52 17.59 -37.71
N ILE A 18 -20.79 17.08 -36.73
CA ILE A 18 -19.92 17.89 -35.88
C ILE A 18 -18.78 18.36 -36.79
N GLY A 19 -18.79 19.64 -37.17
CA GLY A 19 -17.66 20.27 -37.85
C GLY A 19 -16.40 20.11 -37.01
N ALA A 20 -15.25 19.91 -37.66
CA ALA A 20 -13.96 19.75 -36.98
C ALA A 20 -13.56 20.96 -36.11
N ASP A 21 -14.26 22.09 -36.26
CA ASP A 21 -14.16 23.31 -35.46
C ASP A 21 -14.94 23.25 -34.12
N GLY A 22 -15.70 22.18 -33.88
CA GLY A 22 -16.49 22.01 -32.66
C GLY A 22 -17.65 23.01 -32.55
N ILE A 23 -18.14 23.55 -33.67
CA ILE A 23 -19.25 24.49 -33.70
C ILE A 23 -20.47 23.83 -34.35
N CYS A 24 -21.55 23.70 -33.58
CA CYS A 24 -22.84 23.23 -34.06
C CYS A 24 -23.69 24.41 -34.50
N VAL A 25 -24.33 24.31 -35.67
CA VAL A 25 -25.29 25.30 -36.17
C VAL A 25 -26.70 24.73 -36.04
N CYS A 26 -27.62 25.48 -35.43
CA CYS A 26 -29.01 25.07 -35.36
C CYS A 26 -29.68 25.20 -36.74
N PRO A 27 -30.25 24.11 -37.30
CA PRO A 27 -30.85 24.15 -38.64
C PRO A 27 -32.14 24.98 -38.70
N TYR A 28 -32.73 25.33 -37.55
CA TYR A 28 -33.99 26.07 -37.48
C TYR A 28 -33.81 27.58 -37.30
N CYS A 29 -32.70 28.04 -36.72
CA CYS A 29 -32.50 29.46 -36.42
C CYS A 29 -31.12 30.01 -36.78
N GLY A 30 -30.23 29.19 -37.33
CA GLY A 30 -28.89 29.60 -37.78
C GLY A 30 -27.92 30.01 -36.67
N ARG A 31 -28.33 29.95 -35.39
CA ARG A 31 -27.44 30.25 -34.26
C ARG A 31 -26.33 29.20 -34.17
N ARG A 32 -25.12 29.69 -33.88
CA ARG A 32 -23.90 28.89 -33.72
C ARG A 32 -23.65 28.65 -32.24
N PHE A 33 -23.38 27.40 -31.87
CA PHE A 33 -23.09 26.98 -30.51
C PHE A 33 -21.77 26.22 -30.51
N ALA A 34 -20.92 26.47 -29.54
CA ALA A 34 -19.80 25.56 -29.29
C ALA A 34 -20.37 24.22 -28.81
N ALA A 35 -20.02 23.13 -29.49
CA ALA A 35 -20.28 21.78 -29.02
C ALA A 35 -19.60 21.65 -27.65
N VAL A 36 -20.42 21.64 -26.59
CA VAL A 36 -19.93 21.44 -25.23
C VAL A 36 -19.24 20.08 -25.22
N GLN A 37 -17.93 20.09 -24.95
CA GLN A 37 -17.17 18.84 -24.84
C GLN A 37 -17.90 17.92 -23.84
N ALA A 38 -18.08 16.66 -24.22
CA ALA A 38 -18.66 15.67 -23.33
C ALA A 38 -17.88 15.67 -22.00
N PRO A 39 -18.57 15.62 -20.84
CA PRO A 39 -17.89 15.68 -19.55
C PRO A 39 -16.90 14.51 -19.45
N ALA A 40 -15.63 14.84 -19.22
CA ALA A 40 -14.61 13.81 -19.07
C ALA A 40 -14.89 13.01 -17.79
N ARG A 41 -15.17 11.72 -17.94
CA ARG A 41 -15.26 10.78 -16.81
C ARG A 41 -13.88 10.59 -16.20
N ARG A 42 -13.77 10.84 -14.90
CA ARG A 42 -12.52 10.72 -14.13
C ARG A 42 -12.66 9.65 -13.05
N THR A 43 -11.57 8.97 -12.75
CA THR A 43 -11.49 7.98 -11.67
C THR A 43 -10.28 8.29 -10.79
N CYS A 44 -10.48 8.26 -9.47
CA CYS A 44 -9.38 8.42 -8.53
C CYS A 44 -8.63 7.09 -8.38
N LEU A 45 -7.33 7.10 -8.66
CA LEU A 45 -6.42 5.97 -8.50
C LEU A 45 -6.09 5.64 -7.03
N ARG A 46 -6.58 6.42 -6.07
CA ARG A 46 -6.37 6.19 -4.63
C ARG A 46 -7.56 5.56 -3.92
N CYS A 47 -8.77 5.93 -4.31
CA CYS A 47 -9.99 5.47 -3.65
C CYS A 47 -11.02 4.85 -4.61
N GLY A 48 -10.71 4.78 -5.91
CA GLY A 48 -11.59 4.24 -6.94
C GLY A 48 -12.82 5.08 -7.27
N HIS A 49 -13.00 6.24 -6.63
CA HIS A 49 -14.18 7.08 -6.86
C HIS A 49 -14.21 7.60 -8.30
N ARG A 50 -15.40 7.56 -8.91
CA ARG A 50 -15.63 8.03 -10.28
C ARG A 50 -16.50 9.29 -10.25
N TRP A 51 -16.17 10.27 -11.07
CA TRP A 51 -16.97 11.50 -11.21
C TRP A 51 -16.88 12.06 -12.63
N GLU A 52 -17.87 12.88 -12.98
CA GLU A 52 -17.91 13.61 -14.24
C GLU A 52 -17.53 15.07 -13.97
N SER A 53 -16.44 15.54 -14.58
CA SER A 53 -16.05 16.94 -14.48
C SER A 53 -16.64 17.72 -15.65
N ARG A 54 -17.41 18.76 -15.35
CA ARG A 54 -17.89 19.74 -16.34
C ARG A 54 -16.88 20.86 -16.61
N GLY A 55 -15.77 20.89 -15.86
CA GLY A 55 -14.74 21.92 -15.94
C GLY A 55 -13.32 21.34 -16.03
N PRO A 56 -12.29 22.20 -15.97
CA PRO A 56 -10.89 21.80 -16.07
C PRO A 56 -10.47 20.83 -14.97
N GLU A 57 -9.34 20.15 -15.17
CA GLU A 57 -8.88 19.03 -14.34
C GLU A 57 -8.90 19.36 -12.84
N PRO A 58 -9.61 18.58 -12.00
CA PRO A 58 -9.77 18.91 -10.59
C PRO A 58 -8.44 18.78 -9.84
N LYS A 59 -8.12 19.75 -8.99
CA LYS A 59 -6.88 19.71 -8.17
C LYS A 59 -6.89 18.62 -7.10
N LYS A 60 -8.07 18.16 -6.66
CA LYS A 60 -8.22 17.14 -5.61
C LYS A 60 -9.36 16.18 -5.93
N CYS A 61 -9.26 14.95 -5.45
CA CYS A 61 -10.37 14.01 -5.49
C CYS A 61 -11.52 14.53 -4.60
N PRO A 62 -12.77 14.59 -5.10
CA PRO A 62 -13.90 15.06 -4.31
C PRO A 62 -14.26 14.14 -3.13
N LYS A 63 -13.91 12.85 -3.20
CA LYS A 63 -14.19 11.87 -2.13
C LYS A 63 -13.08 11.79 -1.08
N CYS A 64 -11.83 11.61 -1.48
CA CYS A 64 -10.71 11.37 -0.54
C CYS A 64 -9.82 12.58 -0.30
N GLY A 65 -10.04 13.70 -1.01
CA GLY A 65 -9.23 14.92 -0.88
C GLY A 65 -7.79 14.78 -1.38
N SER A 66 -7.41 13.66 -2.01
CA SER A 66 -6.07 13.47 -2.52
C SER A 66 -5.77 14.43 -3.68
N TYR A 67 -4.65 15.14 -3.60
CA TYR A 67 -4.15 16.00 -4.67
C TYR A 67 -3.52 15.21 -5.82
N SER A 68 -3.16 13.95 -5.58
CA SER A 68 -2.51 13.06 -6.56
C SER A 68 -3.46 11.93 -6.96
N TRP A 69 -4.71 12.29 -7.23
CA TRP A 69 -5.78 11.33 -7.55
C TRP A 69 -5.60 10.66 -8.92
N ASN A 70 -4.85 11.29 -9.82
CA ASN A 70 -4.52 10.82 -11.17
C ASN A 70 -3.13 10.18 -11.27
N VAL A 71 -2.36 10.13 -10.17
CA VAL A 71 -1.03 9.52 -10.13
C VAL A 71 -1.12 8.15 -9.45
N PRO A 72 -0.61 7.07 -10.08
CA PRO A 72 -0.60 5.74 -9.47
C PRO A 72 0.12 5.75 -8.12
N ALA A 73 -0.38 4.96 -7.18
CA ALA A 73 0.29 4.77 -5.89
C ALA A 73 1.45 3.81 -6.05
N GLU A 74 2.66 4.22 -5.63
CA GLU A 74 3.74 3.27 -5.40
C GLU A 74 3.38 2.39 -4.20
N ARG A 75 3.35 1.07 -4.38
CA ARG A 75 3.10 0.14 -3.28
C ARG A 75 4.29 0.16 -2.32
N CYS A 76 4.00 0.30 -1.03
CA CYS A 76 4.98 0.16 0.03
C CYS A 76 4.92 -1.24 0.62
N VAL A 77 6.08 -1.83 0.87
CA VAL A 77 6.21 -3.09 1.59
C VAL A 77 7.09 -2.87 2.82
N CYS A 78 6.62 -3.31 3.98
CA CYS A 78 7.43 -3.27 5.18
C CYS A 78 8.45 -4.41 5.13
N ARG A 79 9.74 -4.09 5.08
CA ARG A 79 10.84 -5.06 5.12
C ARG A 79 11.00 -5.77 6.47
N VAL A 80 10.31 -5.29 7.51
CA VAL A 80 10.33 -5.89 8.86
C VAL A 80 9.19 -6.90 9.05
N CYS A 81 7.97 -6.57 8.64
CA CYS A 81 6.79 -7.42 8.87
C CYS A 81 6.12 -7.96 7.60
N GLY A 82 6.63 -7.62 6.42
CA GLY A 82 6.08 -8.03 5.12
C GLY A 82 4.74 -7.40 4.77
N TYR A 83 4.19 -6.48 5.57
CA TYR A 83 2.90 -5.86 5.27
C TYR A 83 2.99 -4.99 4.03
N GLU A 84 2.02 -5.11 3.12
CA GLU A 84 1.90 -4.29 1.92
C GLU A 84 0.78 -3.26 2.06
N TRP A 85 1.02 -2.03 1.60
CA TRP A 85 -0.01 -0.99 1.57
C TRP A 85 0.23 0.03 0.46
N GLU A 86 -0.84 0.70 0.06
CA GLU A 86 -0.77 1.87 -0.81
C GLU A 86 -0.77 3.15 0.04
N PRO A 87 0.33 3.92 0.08
CA PRO A 87 0.41 5.11 0.88
C PRO A 87 -0.48 6.23 0.31
N ARG A 88 -1.08 7.01 1.22
CA ARG A 88 -1.88 8.19 0.87
C ARG A 88 -1.05 9.40 0.43
N ARG A 89 0.22 9.46 0.85
CA ARG A 89 1.19 10.53 0.54
C ARG A 89 2.41 9.92 -0.15
N GLN A 90 3.04 10.66 -1.05
CA GLN A 90 4.37 10.31 -1.58
C GLN A 90 5.38 10.23 -0.43
N GLY A 91 6.30 9.27 -0.50
CA GLY A 91 7.30 9.01 0.54
C GLY A 91 6.88 8.05 1.65
N GLY A 92 5.64 7.55 1.63
CA GLY A 92 5.18 6.57 2.62
C GLY A 92 5.01 7.17 4.03
N PRO A 93 4.50 6.38 5.00
CA PRO A 93 4.40 6.81 6.39
C PRO A 93 5.77 6.77 7.08
N VAL A 94 5.96 7.55 8.14
CA VAL A 94 7.17 7.47 9.00
C VAL A 94 7.27 6.10 9.69
N LYS A 95 6.13 5.48 9.99
CA LYS A 95 6.01 4.19 10.69
C LYS A 95 5.19 3.21 9.88
N CYS A 96 5.55 1.93 9.92
CA CYS A 96 4.69 0.90 9.36
C CYS A 96 3.31 0.92 10.07
N PRO A 97 2.19 0.93 9.32
CA PRO A 97 0.86 0.93 9.92
C PRO A 97 0.52 -0.35 10.70
N ARG A 98 1.22 -1.46 10.43
CA ARG A 98 1.00 -2.76 11.10
C ARG A 98 1.94 -2.95 12.29
N CYS A 99 3.25 -2.94 12.08
CA CYS A 99 4.23 -3.24 13.14
C CYS A 99 4.78 -1.99 13.86
N LYS A 100 4.39 -0.78 13.43
CA LYS A 100 4.87 0.52 13.97
C LYS A 100 6.38 0.74 13.87
N SER A 101 7.12 -0.11 13.16
CA SER A 101 8.56 0.06 12.93
C SER A 101 8.84 1.31 12.09
N GLU A 102 9.83 2.09 12.52
CA GLU A 102 10.33 3.29 11.80
C GLU A 102 11.26 2.89 10.64
N ARG A 103 11.97 1.78 10.77
CA ARG A 103 12.85 1.19 9.74
C ARG A 103 12.14 0.27 8.75
N TRP A 104 10.90 0.58 8.39
CA TRP A 104 10.09 -0.30 7.54
C TRP A 104 10.60 -0.40 6.10
N ASN A 105 11.35 0.60 5.63
CA ASN A 105 11.92 0.70 4.29
C ASN A 105 13.36 0.19 4.18
N ILE A 106 14.01 -0.09 5.32
CA ILE A 106 15.40 -0.55 5.38
C ILE A 106 15.39 -2.07 5.59
N GLY A 107 16.11 -2.80 4.74
CA GLY A 107 16.25 -4.26 4.85
C GLY A 107 17.16 -4.66 6.01
N PRO A 108 17.25 -5.96 6.32
CA PRO A 108 18.26 -6.46 7.25
C PRO A 108 19.67 -5.99 6.86
N PRO A 109 20.59 -5.78 7.81
CA PRO A 109 21.97 -5.43 7.53
C PRO A 109 22.65 -6.43 6.58
N PRO A 110 23.60 -5.99 5.72
CA PRO A 110 24.37 -6.88 4.88
C PRO A 110 25.13 -7.90 5.75
N GLY A 111 24.98 -9.19 5.43
CA GLY A 111 25.52 -10.31 6.22
C GLY A 111 24.43 -11.21 6.83
N VAL A 112 23.18 -10.77 6.83
CA VAL A 112 22.01 -11.63 7.06
C VAL A 112 21.53 -12.14 5.70
N PRO A 113 21.33 -13.46 5.49
CA PRO A 113 20.91 -14.00 4.21
C PRO A 113 19.63 -13.32 3.71
N ALA A 114 19.65 -12.86 2.45
CA ALA A 114 18.55 -12.14 1.83
C ALA A 114 17.30 -13.00 1.64
N GLU A 115 17.38 -14.32 1.86
CA GLU A 115 16.25 -15.23 1.96
C GLU A 115 15.45 -15.09 3.28
N ALA A 116 14.98 -13.89 3.59
CA ALA A 116 13.82 -13.70 4.47
C ALA A 116 12.49 -13.99 3.72
N GLY A 117 12.55 -14.79 2.66
CA GLY A 117 11.41 -15.47 2.07
C GLY A 117 11.22 -16.80 2.80
N ILE A 118 10.20 -16.86 3.64
CA ILE A 118 9.65 -18.12 4.18
C ILE A 118 10.65 -18.92 5.02
N TRP A 119 11.14 -18.35 6.12
CA TRP A 119 11.43 -19.21 7.25
C TRP A 119 10.08 -19.52 7.89
N SER A 120 9.67 -20.79 7.87
CA SER A 120 8.47 -21.22 8.58
C SER A 120 8.58 -20.77 10.04
N ASP A 121 7.45 -20.43 10.66
CA ASP A 121 7.44 -19.99 12.05
C ASP A 121 8.16 -21.03 12.94
N GLU A 122 8.09 -22.33 12.64
CA GLU A 122 8.84 -23.36 13.39
C GLU A 122 10.36 -23.26 13.25
N THR A 123 10.88 -22.90 12.07
CA THR A 123 12.34 -22.84 11.84
C THR A 123 12.95 -21.66 12.60
N VAL A 124 12.22 -20.54 12.65
CA VAL A 124 12.60 -19.37 13.44
C VAL A 124 12.51 -19.67 14.93
N ASP A 125 11.45 -20.32 15.37
CA ASP A 125 11.25 -20.65 16.78
C ASP A 125 12.40 -21.53 17.30
N ARG A 126 12.78 -22.56 16.53
CA ARG A 126 13.92 -23.44 16.84
C ARG A 126 15.26 -22.69 16.84
N TRP A 127 15.41 -21.68 16.00
CA TRP A 127 16.63 -20.86 15.97
C TRP A 127 16.72 -19.94 17.19
N ILE A 128 15.60 -19.28 17.56
CA ILE A 128 15.49 -18.45 18.77
C ILE A 128 15.79 -19.30 20.01
N GLU A 129 15.20 -20.49 20.09
CA GLU A 129 15.43 -21.46 21.17
C GLU A 129 16.92 -21.80 21.31
N LYS A 130 17.58 -22.16 20.20
CA LYS A 130 18.99 -22.55 20.20
C LYS A 130 19.91 -21.43 20.70
N ARG A 131 19.66 -20.17 20.33
CA ARG A 131 20.50 -19.04 20.78
C ARG A 131 20.20 -18.63 22.22
N TYR A 132 18.93 -18.71 22.63
CA TYR A 132 18.55 -18.49 24.02
C TYR A 132 19.21 -19.52 24.95
N LEU A 133 19.22 -20.80 24.57
CA LEU A 133 19.92 -21.87 25.31
C LEU A 133 21.44 -21.66 25.39
N ARG A 134 22.05 -21.02 24.38
CA ARG A 134 23.46 -20.62 24.41
C ARG A 134 23.74 -19.44 25.36
N GLY A 135 22.71 -18.80 25.89
CA GLY A 135 22.81 -17.67 26.82
C GLY A 135 22.76 -16.31 26.17
N GLU A 136 22.34 -16.23 24.91
CA GLU A 136 22.18 -14.95 24.22
C GLU A 136 20.89 -14.26 24.69
N GLY A 137 20.97 -12.93 24.88
CA GLY A 137 19.84 -12.14 25.35
C GLY A 137 18.73 -12.05 24.31
N CYS A 138 17.47 -11.97 24.75
CA CYS A 138 16.32 -11.80 23.84
C CYS A 138 16.45 -10.54 22.96
N ILE A 139 17.10 -9.49 23.47
CA ILE A 139 17.35 -8.25 22.74
C ILE A 139 18.36 -8.49 21.61
N ASP A 140 19.45 -9.19 21.88
CA ASP A 140 20.49 -9.50 20.89
C ASP A 140 19.93 -10.39 19.78
N ILE A 141 19.19 -11.43 20.16
CA ILE A 141 18.47 -12.32 19.25
C ILE A 141 17.49 -11.53 18.35
N ALA A 142 16.75 -10.56 18.91
CA ALA A 142 15.82 -9.72 18.14
C ALA A 142 16.53 -8.77 17.18
N CYS A 143 17.63 -8.15 17.63
CA CYS A 143 18.44 -7.26 16.81
C CYS A 143 19.05 -8.00 15.62
N GLU A 144 19.58 -9.20 15.82
CA GLU A 144 20.22 -10.01 14.78
C GLU A 144 19.21 -10.63 13.81
N THR A 145 18.07 -11.12 14.31
CA THR A 145 17.02 -11.71 13.45
C THR A 145 16.23 -10.67 12.67
N GLY A 146 16.39 -9.38 13.00
CA GLY A 146 15.53 -8.31 12.50
C GLY A 146 14.06 -8.50 12.89
N ARG A 147 13.76 -9.40 13.83
CA ARG A 147 12.40 -9.68 14.27
C ARG A 147 12.03 -8.76 15.44
N PRO A 148 10.74 -8.41 15.55
CA PRO A 148 10.28 -7.66 16.71
C PRO A 148 10.58 -8.42 18.01
N LEU A 149 11.08 -7.72 19.02
CA LEU A 149 11.40 -8.29 20.34
C LEU A 149 10.23 -9.09 20.94
N PHE A 150 9.00 -8.63 20.75
CA PHE A 150 7.81 -9.34 21.24
C PHE A 150 7.66 -10.76 20.64
N LYS A 151 8.05 -10.98 19.38
CA LYS A 151 7.98 -12.30 18.73
C LYS A 151 9.03 -13.22 19.35
N VAL A 152 10.25 -12.71 19.58
CA VAL A 152 11.30 -13.46 20.29
C VAL A 152 10.87 -13.83 21.70
N MET A 153 10.33 -12.87 22.45
CA MET A 153 9.80 -13.11 23.80
C MET A 153 8.64 -14.10 23.81
N SER A 154 7.74 -14.07 22.81
CA SER A 154 6.62 -15.02 22.70
C SER A 154 7.10 -16.45 22.54
N VAL A 155 8.14 -16.68 21.74
CA VAL A 155 8.73 -18.01 21.53
C VAL A 155 9.38 -18.53 22.80
N VAL A 156 10.22 -17.70 23.44
CA VAL A 156 10.89 -18.05 24.69
C VAL A 156 9.85 -18.37 25.78
N ARG A 157 8.82 -17.53 25.92
CA ARG A 157 7.73 -17.76 26.88
C ARG A 157 6.96 -19.04 26.60
N SER A 158 6.66 -19.32 25.33
CA SER A 158 5.92 -20.52 24.94
C SER A 158 6.70 -21.81 25.13
N ARG A 159 8.04 -21.77 25.08
CA ARG A 159 8.90 -22.96 25.15
C ARG A 159 9.46 -23.22 26.54
N PHE A 160 9.77 -22.17 27.30
CA PHE A 160 10.47 -22.28 28.58
C PHE A 160 9.59 -21.89 29.79
N GLY A 161 8.35 -21.44 29.58
CA GLY A 161 7.46 -21.01 30.66
C GLY A 161 7.82 -19.64 31.24
N GLU A 162 6.98 -19.11 32.13
CA GLU A 162 7.18 -17.79 32.74
C GLU A 162 8.33 -17.74 33.76
N ASP A 163 8.77 -18.90 34.26
CA ASP A 163 9.73 -19.00 35.37
C ASP A 163 11.20 -18.91 34.96
N VAL A 164 11.53 -19.12 33.68
CA VAL A 164 12.92 -19.09 33.18
C VAL A 164 13.42 -17.66 32.90
N TRP A 165 12.52 -16.68 32.89
CA TRP A 165 12.84 -15.26 32.64
C TRP A 165 13.55 -14.56 33.80
N ARG A 166 13.58 -15.18 34.98
CA ARG A 166 14.34 -14.71 36.15
C ARG A 166 15.57 -15.60 36.31
N PHE A 167 16.75 -15.02 36.11
CA PHE A 167 18.11 -15.56 36.31
C PHE A 167 18.90 -15.73 35.03
N ARG A 168 19.51 -14.62 34.59
CA ARG A 168 20.88 -14.62 34.05
C ARG A 168 21.53 -13.23 34.08
N SER A 169 21.18 -12.41 35.07
CA SER A 169 21.91 -11.17 35.37
C SER A 169 23.20 -11.43 36.17
N ASP A 170 23.56 -12.69 36.45
CA ASP A 170 24.64 -13.02 37.37
C ASP A 170 25.42 -14.27 36.92
N SER A 171 26.14 -14.16 35.80
CA SER A 171 27.26 -15.09 35.51
C SER A 171 28.19 -14.50 34.44
N GLY A 172 29.37 -14.04 34.88
CA GLY A 172 30.57 -14.16 34.04
C GLY A 172 31.28 -12.87 33.63
N ARG A 173 31.56 -11.93 34.55
CA ARG A 173 32.79 -11.13 34.46
C ARG A 173 33.87 -11.84 35.27
N SER A 174 34.30 -13.00 34.77
CA SER A 174 35.45 -13.75 35.30
C SER A 174 36.71 -13.27 34.58
N GLY A 175 37.73 -12.93 35.37
CA GLY A 175 38.91 -12.21 34.93
C GLY A 175 39.91 -12.99 34.06
N ALA A 176 40.60 -12.20 33.24
CA ALA A 176 41.96 -12.31 32.74
C ALA A 176 42.27 -10.85 32.31
N ASP A 177 43.35 -10.19 32.71
CA ASP A 177 44.73 -10.60 32.50
C ASP A 177 45.63 -10.22 33.68
N ALA A 178 46.52 -11.17 33.99
CA ALA A 178 47.80 -10.92 34.61
C ALA A 178 48.77 -10.52 33.50
N ASP A 179 49.48 -9.41 33.65
CA ASP A 179 50.68 -9.14 32.86
C ASP A 179 51.85 -8.83 33.80
N HIS A 180 52.99 -9.40 33.41
CA HIS A 180 54.27 -9.48 34.11
C HIS A 180 54.97 -8.13 34.26
#